data_AF-L9YPV5-F1
#
_entry.id   AF-L9YPV5-F1
#
_cell.length_a   1.000
_cell.length_b   1.000
_cell.length_c   1.000
_cell.angle_alpha   90.00
_cell.angle_beta   90.00
_cell.angle_gamma   90.00
#
_symmetry.space_group_name_H-M   'P 1'
#
loop_
_entity.id
_entity.type
_entity.pdbx_description
1 polymer ?
#
loop_
_entity_poly.entity_id
_entity_poly.type
_entity_poly.pdbx_seq_one_letter_code
_entity_poly.pdbx_strand_id
1 'polypeptide(L)'
;MDKQELKQRAHDLDVTVWVGKSGVDAVVDELDDQLSDRDLVKVKFLRAARAGSSTEEKAADLADRVNAELIETRGHTAVLHR
;
A
#
# COMPACT_ATOMS: atom_id res chain seq x y z
N MET A 1 16.54 4.89 6.28
CA MET A 1 15.80 6.11 6.68
C MET A 1 15.08 5.81 7.98
N ASP A 2 14.84 6.81 8.83
CA ASP A 2 14.01 6.58 10.01
C ASP A 2 12.52 6.56 9.62
N LYS A 3 11.69 5.93 10.44
CA LYS A 3 10.26 5.77 10.14
C LYS A 3 9.52 7.12 10.05
N GLN A 4 10.05 8.17 10.69
CA GLN A 4 9.45 9.51 10.62
C GLN A 4 9.70 10.19 9.29
N GLU A 5 10.91 10.08 8.73
CA GLU A 5 11.23 10.60 7.39
C GLU A 5 10.39 9.91 6.31
N LEU A 6 10.20 8.59 6.42
CA LEU A 6 9.33 7.83 5.51
C LEU A 6 7.87 8.29 5.57
N LYS A 7 7.34 8.53 6.77
CA LYS A 7 5.97 9.09 6.95
C LYS A 7 5.83 10.50 6.40
N GLN A 8 6.88 11.32 6.50
CA GLN A 8 6.87 12.66 5.92
C GLN A 8 6.82 12.60 4.39
N ARG A 9 7.69 11.80 3.76
CA ARG A 9 7.67 11.55 2.30
C ARG A 9 6.33 10.96 1.85
N ALA A 10 5.77 10.06 2.66
CA ALA A 10 4.51 9.39 2.37
C ALA A 10 3.34 10.37 2.21
N HIS A 11 3.32 11.51 2.91
CA HIS A 11 2.23 12.47 2.79
C HIS A 11 2.08 13.07 1.39
N ASP A 12 3.18 13.35 0.70
CA ASP A 12 3.19 14.00 -0.61
C ASP A 12 3.12 13.03 -1.81
N LEU A 13 3.15 11.71 -1.55
CA LEU A 13 3.06 10.72 -2.63
C LEU A 13 1.69 10.75 -3.32
N ASP A 14 1.70 10.71 -4.64
CA ASP A 14 0.53 10.32 -5.41
C ASP A 14 0.21 8.84 -5.19
N VAL A 15 -1.09 8.51 -5.28
CA VAL A 15 -1.52 7.12 -5.33
C VAL A 15 -1.15 6.55 -6.70
N THR A 16 -0.47 5.42 -6.72
CA THR A 16 -0.08 4.73 -7.95
C THR A 16 -0.61 3.31 -8.06
N VAL A 17 -1.24 2.77 -7.00
CA VAL A 17 -1.89 1.45 -7.01
C VAL A 17 -3.29 1.57 -6.42
N TRP A 18 -4.29 0.96 -7.08
CA TRP A 18 -5.69 0.98 -6.65
C TRP A 18 -6.25 -0.42 -6.43
N VAL A 19 -6.61 -0.73 -5.19
CA VAL A 19 -7.29 -1.99 -4.86
C VAL A 19 -8.78 -1.85 -5.15
N GLY A 20 -9.26 -2.59 -6.13
CA GLY A 20 -10.65 -2.61 -6.58
C GLY A 20 -11.47 -3.79 -6.06
N LYS A 21 -12.61 -4.06 -6.70
CA LYS A 21 -13.52 -5.16 -6.34
C LYS A 21 -12.87 -6.55 -6.36
N SER A 22 -11.80 -6.72 -7.13
CA SER A 22 -11.06 -7.98 -7.25
C SER A 22 -10.13 -8.25 -6.05
N GLY A 23 -10.07 -7.34 -5.08
CA GLY A 23 -9.27 -7.50 -3.88
C GLY A 23 -7.78 -7.26 -4.10
N VAL A 24 -7.00 -7.59 -3.07
CA VAL A 24 -5.54 -7.36 -3.01
C VAL A 24 -4.76 -8.27 -3.97
N ASP A 25 -5.26 -9.47 -4.24
CA ASP A 25 -4.63 -10.43 -5.16
C ASP A 25 -4.36 -9.81 -6.55
N ALA A 26 -5.28 -8.96 -7.01
CA ALA A 26 -5.24 -8.37 -8.33
C ALA A 26 -4.16 -7.29 -8.52
N VAL A 27 -3.48 -6.85 -7.44
CA VAL A 27 -2.48 -5.77 -7.50
C VAL A 27 -1.11 -6.19 -6.95
N VAL A 28 -0.92 -7.45 -6.57
CA VAL A 28 0.33 -7.93 -5.97
C VAL A 28 1.51 -7.71 -6.92
N ASP A 29 1.40 -8.17 -8.16
CA ASP A 29 2.48 -8.06 -9.15
C ASP A 29 2.79 -6.59 -9.49
N GLU A 30 1.76 -5.76 -9.68
CA GLU A 30 1.94 -4.31 -9.93
C GLU A 30 2.62 -3.60 -8.77
N LEU A 31 2.24 -3.93 -7.54
CA LEU A 31 2.84 -3.36 -6.34
C LEU A 31 4.30 -3.80 -6.19
N ASP A 32 4.60 -5.08 -6.46
CA ASP A 32 5.95 -5.63 -6.42
C ASP A 32 6.87 -4.99 -7.47
N ASP A 33 6.38 -4.83 -8.70
CA ASP A 33 7.10 -4.15 -9.77
C ASP A 33 7.40 -2.69 -9.38
N GLN A 34 6.40 -1.95 -8.91
CA GLN A 34 6.60 -0.55 -8.50
C GLN A 34 7.57 -0.41 -7.33
N LEU A 35 7.53 -1.31 -6.34
CA LEU A 35 8.45 -1.33 -5.21
C LEU A 35 9.87 -1.82 -5.58
N SER A 36 10.07 -2.34 -6.80
CA SER A 36 11.41 -2.64 -7.32
C SER A 36 12.08 -1.38 -7.90
N ASP A 37 11.28 -0.45 -8.41
CA ASP A 37 11.76 0.81 -9.03
C ASP A 37 11.68 2.01 -8.08
N ARG A 38 10.88 1.92 -7.00
CA ARG A 38 10.58 3.02 -6.09
C ARG A 38 10.69 2.58 -4.64
N ASP A 39 11.33 3.41 -3.82
CA ASP A 39 11.41 3.16 -2.37
C ASP A 39 10.04 3.18 -1.67
N LEU A 40 9.05 3.91 -2.20
CA LEU A 40 7.74 4.09 -1.58
C LEU A 40 6.60 4.03 -2.60
N VAL A 41 5.54 3.29 -2.27
CA VAL A 41 4.32 3.19 -3.07
C VAL A 41 3.10 3.44 -2.19
N LYS A 42 2.24 4.39 -2.60
CA LYS A 42 0.96 4.67 -1.94
C LYS A 42 -0.17 3.94 -2.65
N VAL A 43 -0.81 3.04 -1.91
CA VAL A 43 -1.93 2.21 -2.35
C VAL A 43 -3.25 2.83 -1.88
N LYS A 44 -4.29 2.84 -2.72
CA LYS A 44 -5.64 3.27 -2.36
C LYS A 44 -6.65 2.14 -2.46
N PHE A 45 -7.40 1.92 -1.39
CA PHE A 45 -8.48 0.95 -1.32
C PHE A 45 -9.81 1.59 -1.73
N LEU A 46 -10.32 1.20 -2.89
CA LEU A 46 -11.60 1.68 -3.39
C LEU A 46 -12.76 1.13 -2.56
N ARG A 47 -13.94 1.76 -2.65
CA ARG A 47 -15.12 1.37 -1.86
C ARG A 47 -15.42 -0.13 -1.94
N ALA A 48 -15.35 -0.71 -3.13
CA ALA A 48 -15.64 -2.12 -3.36
C ALA A 48 -14.63 -3.06 -2.67
N ALA A 49 -13.38 -2.61 -2.47
CA ALA A 49 -12.34 -3.38 -1.81
C ALA A 49 -12.42 -3.33 -0.28
N ARG A 50 -13.25 -2.47 0.32
CA ARG A 50 -13.27 -2.24 1.79
C ARG A 50 -14.24 -3.16 2.53
N ALA A 51 -15.00 -4.01 1.84
CA ALA A 51 -15.83 -5.01 2.50
C ALA A 51 -14.95 -6.12 3.13
N GLY A 52 -15.47 -6.79 4.15
CA GLY A 52 -14.88 -8.00 4.75
C GLY A 52 -13.76 -7.78 5.77
N SER A 53 -12.86 -6.81 5.55
CA SER A 53 -11.71 -6.53 6.43
C SER A 53 -11.28 -5.07 6.36
N SER A 54 -10.54 -4.62 7.37
CA SER A 54 -10.03 -3.24 7.48
C SER A 54 -8.99 -2.89 6.40
N THR A 55 -8.69 -1.59 6.25
CA THR A 55 -7.59 -1.11 5.40
C THR A 55 -6.26 -1.67 5.91
N GLU A 56 -6.08 -1.67 7.23
CA GLU A 56 -4.90 -2.15 7.94
C GLU A 56 -4.62 -3.63 7.64
N GLU A 57 -5.63 -4.49 7.75
CA GLU A 57 -5.49 -5.93 7.46
C GLU A 57 -5.12 -6.17 6.00
N LYS A 58 -5.75 -5.47 5.05
CA LYS A 58 -5.44 -5.61 3.63
C LYS A 58 -4.07 -5.06 3.25
N ALA A 59 -3.65 -3.98 3.90
CA ALA A 59 -2.34 -3.40 3.70
C ALA A 59 -1.22 -4.29 4.27
N ALA A 60 -1.45 -4.91 5.43
CA ALA A 60 -0.55 -5.90 6.00
C ALA A 60 -0.42 -7.13 5.07
N ASP A 61 -1.53 -7.65 4.55
CA ASP A 61 -1.52 -8.76 3.58
C ASP A 61 -0.70 -8.41 2.32
N LEU A 62 -0.89 -7.22 1.75
CA LEU A 62 -0.07 -6.75 0.62
C LEU A 62 1.41 -6.67 0.99
N ALA A 63 1.74 -6.12 2.15
CA ALA A 63 3.12 -5.97 2.61
C ALA A 63 3.83 -7.32 2.75
N ASP A 64 3.15 -8.31 3.35
CA ASP A 64 3.67 -9.67 3.52
C ASP A 64 3.92 -10.34 2.15
N ARG A 65 3.01 -10.16 1.18
CA ARG A 65 3.12 -10.79 -0.15
C ARG A 65 4.26 -10.25 -1.00
N VAL A 66 4.58 -8.96 -0.87
CA VAL A 66 5.63 -8.29 -1.65
C VAL A 66 6.93 -8.08 -0.85
N ASN A 67 7.02 -8.68 0.34
CA ASN A 67 8.16 -8.53 1.26
C ASN A 67 8.53 -7.05 1.53
N ALA A 68 7.52 -6.22 1.82
CA ALA A 68 7.68 -4.80 2.10
C ALA A 68 7.30 -4.44 3.54
N GLU A 69 7.69 -3.25 3.99
CA GLU A 69 7.26 -2.68 5.26
C GLU A 69 6.03 -1.78 5.06
N LEU A 70 4.99 -1.99 5.88
CA LEU A 70 3.86 -1.05 6.00
C LEU A 70 4.27 0.15 6.87
N ILE A 71 4.40 1.32 6.25
CA ILE A 71 4.85 2.56 6.91
C ILE A 71 3.71 3.26 7.64
N GLU A 72 2.57 3.42 6.96
CA GLU A 72 1.36 4.00 7.53
C GLU A 72 0.09 3.53 6.80
N THR A 73 -1.02 3.52 7.52
CA THR A 73 -2.37 3.61 6.95
C THR A 73 -2.99 4.95 7.33
N ARG A 74 -3.73 5.55 6.38
CA ARG A 74 -4.48 6.78 6.61
C ARG A 74 -5.77 6.74 5.82
N GLY A 75 -6.90 6.57 6.51
CA GLY A 75 -8.21 6.44 5.88
C GLY A 75 -8.27 5.20 4.97
N HIS A 76 -8.30 5.42 3.66
CA HIS A 76 -8.39 4.34 2.66
C HIS A 76 -7.11 4.21 1.85
N THR A 77 -5.98 4.68 2.38
CA THR A 77 -4.67 4.55 1.75
C THR A 77 -3.68 3.89 2.69
N ALA A 78 -2.73 3.17 2.12
CA ALA A 78 -1.57 2.63 2.79
C ALA A 78 -0.30 3.03 2.05
N VAL A 79 0.82 3.14 2.74
CA VAL A 79 2.13 3.36 2.13
C VAL A 79 3.05 2.21 2.50
N LEU A 80 3.62 1.59 1.47
CA LEU A 80 4.57 0.48 1.58
C LEU A 80 5.96 0.94 1.16
N HIS A 81 6.97 0.38 1.81
CA HIS A 81 8.39 0.68 1.58
C HIS A 81 9.20 -0.61 1.41
N ARG A 82 10.17 -0.62 0.50
CA ARG A 82 11.14 -1.69 0.36
C ARG A 82 12.55 -1.13 0.23
#